data_AF-A8NEP0-F1
#
_entry.id   AF-A8NEP0-F1
#
_cell.length_a   1.000
_cell.length_b   1.000
_cell.length_c   1.000
_cell.angle_alpha   90.00
_cell.angle_beta   90.00
_cell.angle_gamma   90.00
#
_symmetry.space_group_name_H-M   'P 1'
#
loop_
_entity.id
_entity.type
_entity.pdbx_description
1 polymer ?
#
loop_
_entity_poly.entity_id
_entity_poly.type
_entity_poly.pdbx_seq_one_letter_code
_entity_poly.pdbx_strand_id
1 'polypeptide(L)'
;MASPATSTNPAKRKKPNSIRADATGPSRKTATNARRPGPKSKRKNEPVEEEHEDSDAHEVAMEDANESGEEDVDMEEEEPRPAKRAKQPASGRSAPTAAGQSKGKGKASVATIKKPNPKSSGNGKQVEVLEADEEEEEEDGIAAAYNRANASNADKARKPTASRQQQSKSTQETKLLKENARLKEEVQRLSSHLADMKAKFEELINIRETEPEALLREQDAQFQTQLQAQKDLISDLHAQLAKKEPLLRHTSGKRAAINLLTREEADEEIKNYKIQVQNLKHELGETKRVVTSKEKDIEGLQQEIKEIRFELKTEIERGKTLAARPAAPSSVNRNGPMASGTNEVQSTKVIRLYEDLTNVLISGVKCAKNTYGAEDWTFNCVYTHTDPLQPELDGGPSPSLNFLLRFCNEPPAGQPYKPGMKLTEIIHFQPLELDKETPEFIEKLGFLKNPFSFNKGQLALLVKTLSEALGDSDDGDDDDDDDMET
;
A
#
# COMPACT_ATOMS: atom_id res chain seq x y z
N MET A 1 -31.49 -39.50 48.63
CA MET A 1 -30.54 -40.64 48.69
C MET A 1 -29.44 -40.40 47.67
N ALA A 2 -28.22 -40.79 48.03
CA ALA A 2 -26.96 -40.30 47.51
C ALA A 2 -26.56 -40.84 46.11
N SER A 3 -25.70 -40.04 45.46
CA SER A 3 -24.87 -40.20 44.24
C SER A 3 -24.05 -41.52 44.21
N PRO A 4 -23.33 -41.93 43.12
CA PRO A 4 -22.41 -41.09 42.32
C PRO A 4 -22.18 -41.42 40.82
N ALA A 5 -21.33 -40.57 40.24
CA ALA A 5 -20.88 -40.39 38.85
C ALA A 5 -19.90 -41.44 38.29
N THR A 6 -19.69 -41.41 36.96
CA THR A 6 -18.40 -41.49 36.20
C THR A 6 -18.70 -41.51 34.70
N SER A 7 -18.27 -40.53 33.87
CA SER A 7 -16.95 -40.33 33.26
C SER A 7 -16.43 -41.52 32.44
N THR A 8 -16.34 -41.38 31.11
CA THR A 8 -15.15 -41.74 30.30
C THR A 8 -15.34 -41.42 28.80
N ASN A 9 -14.59 -40.44 28.31
CA ASN A 9 -14.18 -40.29 26.91
C ASN A 9 -13.04 -41.30 26.64
N PRO A 10 -12.86 -41.84 25.41
CA PRO A 10 -11.60 -41.53 24.74
C PRO A 10 -11.58 -41.56 23.20
N ALA A 11 -10.51 -40.95 22.69
CA ALA A 11 -9.65 -41.38 21.57
C ALA A 11 -9.76 -40.65 20.21
N LYS A 12 -8.90 -39.64 20.10
CA LYS A 12 -8.34 -39.08 18.85
C LYS A 12 -7.72 -40.20 17.99
N ARG A 13 -8.16 -40.36 16.74
CA ARG A 13 -7.46 -41.18 15.72
C ARG A 13 -6.37 -40.35 15.03
N LYS A 14 -5.13 -40.86 15.12
CA LYS A 14 -3.94 -40.37 14.43
C LYS A 14 -3.96 -40.82 12.95
N LYS A 15 -3.52 -39.93 12.07
CA LYS A 15 -3.17 -40.19 10.65
C LYS A 15 -1.83 -40.94 10.58
N PRO A 16 -1.63 -41.89 9.64
CA PRO A 16 -0.31 -42.38 9.30
C PRO A 16 0.33 -41.58 8.14
N ASN A 17 1.61 -41.26 8.36
CA ASN A 17 2.59 -40.86 7.35
C ASN A 17 2.73 -41.94 6.26
N SER A 18 2.80 -41.50 5.00
CA SER A 18 3.36 -42.29 3.89
C SER A 18 4.59 -41.58 3.35
N ILE A 19 5.74 -42.20 3.57
CA ILE A 19 7.05 -41.89 3.01
C ILE A 19 7.27 -42.84 1.83
N ARG A 20 7.83 -42.29 0.73
CA ARG A 20 8.65 -42.92 -0.35
C ARG A 20 8.10 -42.56 -1.74
N ALA A 21 8.88 -41.88 -2.57
CA ALA A 21 10.01 -42.47 -3.30
C ALA A 21 10.58 -41.45 -4.28
N ASP A 22 11.90 -41.28 -4.22
CA ASP A 22 12.73 -40.79 -5.31
C ASP A 22 12.51 -41.62 -6.59
N ALA A 23 12.45 -40.94 -7.74
CA ALA A 23 12.73 -41.55 -9.03
C ALA A 23 13.48 -40.54 -9.92
N THR A 24 14.78 -40.77 -10.03
CA THR A 24 15.75 -40.10 -10.87
C THR A 24 15.72 -40.66 -12.30
N GLY A 25 15.50 -39.77 -13.29
CA GLY A 25 16.03 -39.80 -14.67
C GLY A 25 15.37 -40.72 -15.72
N PRO A 26 15.90 -40.77 -16.97
CA PRO A 26 16.29 -39.65 -17.85
C PRO A 26 15.92 -39.85 -19.36
N SER A 27 16.15 -38.81 -20.18
CA SER A 27 16.67 -38.89 -21.57
C SER A 27 15.75 -38.96 -22.81
N ARG A 28 16.12 -38.06 -23.78
CA ARG A 28 16.16 -38.16 -25.26
C ARG A 28 14.97 -37.73 -26.16
N LYS A 29 15.16 -36.52 -26.73
CA LYS A 29 15.52 -36.17 -28.13
C LYS A 29 14.65 -36.63 -29.34
N THR A 30 14.30 -35.59 -30.12
CA THR A 30 14.39 -35.39 -31.60
C THR A 30 13.40 -36.05 -32.57
N ALA A 31 12.74 -35.21 -33.39
CA ALA A 31 12.71 -35.20 -34.88
C ALA A 31 11.50 -34.34 -35.37
N THR A 32 11.67 -33.15 -35.95
CA THR A 32 11.94 -32.78 -37.37
C THR A 32 10.87 -33.17 -38.41
N ASN A 33 10.64 -32.21 -39.33
CA ASN A 33 9.90 -32.21 -40.62
C ASN A 33 8.47 -31.63 -40.60
N ALA A 34 8.01 -30.82 -41.55
CA ALA A 34 8.64 -30.19 -42.72
C ALA A 34 7.71 -29.09 -43.30
N ARG A 35 8.32 -28.04 -43.88
CA ARG A 35 8.06 -27.35 -45.17
C ARG A 35 6.73 -27.74 -45.89
N ARG A 36 5.92 -26.85 -46.51
CA ARG A 36 6.20 -25.77 -47.50
C ARG A 36 4.84 -25.19 -48.06
N PRO A 37 4.74 -24.32 -49.11
CA PRO A 37 3.88 -23.12 -49.11
C PRO A 37 2.89 -22.93 -50.30
N GLY A 38 2.05 -21.89 -50.22
CA GLY A 38 1.43 -21.11 -51.33
C GLY A 38 -0.01 -21.49 -51.74
N PRO A 39 -0.68 -20.79 -52.70
CA PRO A 39 -0.63 -19.36 -53.06
C PRO A 39 -2.04 -18.70 -53.33
N LYS A 40 -2.06 -17.35 -53.40
CA LYS A 40 -2.90 -16.42 -54.20
C LYS A 40 -4.38 -16.74 -54.54
N SER A 41 -5.30 -15.80 -54.20
CA SER A 41 -6.53 -15.50 -54.97
C SER A 41 -7.15 -14.15 -54.51
N LYS A 42 -6.94 -13.07 -55.26
CA LYS A 42 -7.92 -12.32 -56.10
C LYS A 42 -8.86 -11.34 -55.37
N ARG A 43 -8.61 -10.06 -55.71
CA ARG A 43 -9.50 -8.89 -55.71
C ARG A 43 -10.94 -9.21 -56.13
N LYS A 44 -11.91 -8.53 -55.50
CA LYS A 44 -13.11 -8.03 -56.18
C LYS A 44 -13.54 -6.70 -55.55
N ASN A 45 -13.74 -5.70 -56.40
CA ASN A 45 -14.23 -4.35 -56.10
C ASN A 45 -15.76 -4.31 -55.92
N GLU A 46 -16.18 -3.34 -55.09
CA GLU A 46 -17.37 -2.44 -55.20
C GLU A 46 -18.80 -3.00 -55.07
N PRO A 47 -19.81 -2.16 -54.69
CA PRO A 47 -19.81 -0.69 -54.63
C PRO A 47 -20.26 -0.03 -53.32
N VAL A 48 -19.97 1.27 -53.30
CA VAL A 48 -20.40 2.37 -52.43
C VAL A 48 -21.91 2.58 -52.52
N GLU A 49 -22.58 2.75 -51.37
CA GLU A 49 -23.82 3.51 -51.28
C GLU A 49 -23.57 4.78 -50.45
N GLU A 50 -24.05 5.87 -51.02
CA GLU A 50 -24.06 7.23 -50.55
C GLU A 50 -25.08 7.38 -49.40
N GLU A 51 -24.68 7.97 -48.28
CA GLU A 51 -25.59 8.80 -47.51
C GLU A 51 -24.90 10.14 -47.22
N HIS A 52 -25.49 11.15 -47.85
CA HIS A 52 -25.22 12.57 -47.73
C HIS A 52 -25.78 13.12 -46.42
N GLU A 53 -25.09 14.15 -45.94
CA GLU A 53 -25.65 15.31 -45.23
C GLU A 53 -26.14 15.13 -43.78
N ASP A 54 -25.33 15.60 -42.83
CA ASP A 54 -25.69 16.89 -42.21
C ASP A 54 -24.50 17.58 -41.54
N SER A 55 -24.57 18.90 -41.68
CA SER A 55 -23.70 19.98 -41.24
C SER A 55 -23.12 19.89 -39.82
N ASP A 56 -21.85 20.29 -39.66
CA ASP A 56 -21.57 21.51 -38.89
C ASP A 56 -20.24 22.16 -39.30
N ALA A 57 -20.32 23.42 -39.68
CA ALA A 57 -19.23 24.21 -40.23
C ALA A 57 -18.52 24.96 -39.09
N HIS A 58 -17.35 24.49 -38.67
CA HIS A 58 -16.45 25.31 -37.86
C HIS A 58 -15.39 25.96 -38.76
N GLU A 59 -15.71 27.18 -39.15
CA GLU A 59 -14.82 28.18 -39.73
C GLU A 59 -13.69 28.46 -38.72
N VAL A 60 -12.47 28.03 -39.03
CA VAL A 60 -11.26 28.48 -38.32
C VAL A 60 -10.40 29.22 -39.33
N ALA A 61 -10.39 30.53 -39.15
CA ALA A 61 -9.62 31.49 -39.92
C ALA A 61 -8.14 31.08 -39.99
N MET A 62 -7.64 30.97 -41.22
CA MET A 62 -6.21 31.06 -41.49
C MET A 62 -5.82 32.53 -41.39
N GLU A 63 -5.08 32.89 -40.34
CA GLU A 63 -4.29 34.12 -40.35
C GLU A 63 -2.85 33.77 -40.74
N ASP A 64 -2.53 34.16 -41.97
CA ASP A 64 -1.18 34.40 -42.46
C ASP A 64 -0.45 35.38 -41.54
N ALA A 65 0.61 34.92 -40.87
CA ALA A 65 1.62 35.78 -40.28
C ALA A 65 3.00 35.29 -40.73
N ASN A 66 3.33 35.71 -41.93
CA ASN A 66 4.67 35.81 -42.48
C ASN A 66 5.38 36.98 -41.78
N GLU A 67 6.28 36.73 -40.82
CA GLU A 67 7.28 37.72 -40.45
C GLU A 67 8.63 37.07 -40.17
N SER A 68 9.53 37.35 -41.10
CA SER A 68 10.96 37.12 -41.09
C SER A 68 11.63 37.86 -39.94
N GLY A 69 12.32 37.13 -39.06
CA GLY A 69 13.31 37.66 -38.13
C GLY A 69 14.60 36.88 -38.27
N GLU A 70 15.51 37.38 -39.12
CA GLU A 70 16.92 37.01 -39.11
C GLU A 70 17.53 37.60 -37.83
N GLU A 71 17.77 36.77 -36.81
CA GLU A 71 18.68 37.13 -35.71
C GLU A 71 19.96 36.30 -35.85
N ASP A 72 20.99 36.99 -36.35
CA ASP A 72 22.40 36.64 -36.20
C ASP A 72 22.72 36.49 -34.71
N VAL A 73 22.93 35.24 -34.26
CA VAL A 73 23.53 34.97 -32.95
C VAL A 73 25.03 34.81 -33.16
N ASP A 74 25.74 35.92 -32.98
CA ASP A 74 27.19 35.94 -32.83
C ASP A 74 27.60 35.03 -31.66
N MET A 75 28.43 34.04 -31.99
CA MET A 75 29.09 33.15 -31.06
C MET A 75 30.25 33.92 -30.40
N GLU A 76 30.02 34.48 -29.20
CA GLU A 76 31.12 34.91 -28.33
C GLU A 76 31.57 33.76 -27.41
N GLU A 77 32.83 33.39 -27.61
CA GLU A 77 33.63 32.40 -26.89
C GLU A 77 34.08 33.00 -25.55
N GLU A 78 33.53 32.52 -24.42
CA GLU A 78 33.91 32.98 -23.09
C GLU A 78 34.84 31.97 -22.39
N GLU A 79 36.14 32.30 -22.34
CA GLU A 79 37.13 31.65 -21.47
C GLU A 79 37.21 32.32 -20.07
N PRO A 80 37.53 31.58 -19.00
CA PRO A 80 37.29 32.00 -17.63
C PRO A 80 38.49 32.71 -16.97
N ARG A 81 38.23 33.75 -16.15
CA ARG A 81 39.24 34.30 -15.21
C ARG A 81 38.65 34.80 -13.87
N PRO A 82 39.47 34.88 -12.79
CA PRO A 82 39.03 34.58 -11.42
C PRO A 82 38.86 35.78 -10.47
N ALA A 83 38.05 35.51 -9.43
CA ALA A 83 37.93 36.07 -8.07
C ALA A 83 38.64 37.39 -7.69
N LYS A 84 37.89 38.35 -7.12
CA LYS A 84 38.33 39.22 -6.01
C LYS A 84 37.20 39.62 -5.05
N ARG A 85 37.52 39.50 -3.75
CA ARG A 85 36.80 40.00 -2.55
C ARG A 85 36.85 41.53 -2.46
N ALA A 86 35.82 42.15 -1.86
CA ALA A 86 35.91 43.25 -0.86
C ALA A 86 34.50 43.80 -0.54
N LYS A 87 34.00 43.63 0.69
CA LYS A 87 33.95 44.60 1.81
C LYS A 87 32.68 45.48 1.85
N GLN A 88 31.96 45.35 2.96
CA GLN A 88 30.96 46.31 3.48
C GLN A 88 31.59 47.69 3.77
N PRO A 89 30.78 48.75 4.03
CA PRO A 89 30.36 49.02 5.41
C PRO A 89 28.92 49.59 5.63
N ALA A 90 28.42 49.34 6.85
CA ALA A 90 27.57 50.15 7.76
C ALA A 90 26.65 51.26 7.20
N SER A 91 25.36 51.31 7.58
CA SER A 91 24.79 52.11 8.70
C SER A 91 23.30 52.36 8.33
N GLY A 92 22.26 52.38 9.17
CA GLY A 92 22.07 52.28 10.61
C GLY A 92 20.58 52.55 10.97
N ARG A 93 20.22 52.32 12.25
CA ARG A 93 19.13 52.93 13.08
C ARG A 93 17.69 53.00 12.50
N SER A 94 16.68 52.46 13.19
CA SER A 94 16.17 53.03 14.45
C SER A 94 15.13 52.11 15.12
N ALA A 95 15.11 52.13 16.46
CA ALA A 95 14.07 51.62 17.34
C ALA A 95 13.00 52.73 17.61
N PRO A 96 11.87 52.49 18.32
CA PRO A 96 11.94 52.40 19.80
C PRO A 96 10.89 51.51 20.53
N THR A 97 11.33 51.00 21.69
CA THR A 97 10.67 50.91 23.03
C THR A 97 9.23 50.37 23.23
N ALA A 98 9.08 49.41 24.15
CA ALA A 98 8.30 49.57 25.40
C ALA A 98 8.58 48.43 26.40
N ALA A 99 8.46 48.76 27.69
CA ALA A 99 8.98 48.05 28.85
C ALA A 99 7.94 47.17 29.56
N GLY A 100 8.41 46.27 30.44
CA GLY A 100 7.55 45.54 31.38
C GLY A 100 8.33 44.61 32.32
N GLN A 101 8.94 45.19 33.36
CA GLN A 101 9.50 44.46 34.50
C GLN A 101 8.39 43.96 35.45
N SER A 102 8.50 42.75 35.99
CA SER A 102 8.18 42.53 37.42
C SER A 102 8.99 41.37 38.01
N LYS A 103 9.40 41.58 39.25
CA LYS A 103 10.32 40.79 40.07
C LYS A 103 9.52 39.79 40.90
N GLY A 104 10.01 38.55 41.02
CA GLY A 104 9.50 37.57 42.00
C GLY A 104 10.64 36.73 42.58
N LYS A 105 11.06 37.04 43.81
CA LYS A 105 12.02 36.30 44.64
C LYS A 105 11.38 35.00 45.15
N GLY A 106 12.09 33.87 45.05
CA GLY A 106 11.75 32.63 45.76
C GLY A 106 12.95 31.71 45.84
N LYS A 107 13.62 31.68 47.00
CA LYS A 107 14.76 30.82 47.33
C LYS A 107 14.26 29.41 47.68
N ALA A 108 14.87 28.37 47.13
CA ALA A 108 15.06 27.09 47.81
C ALA A 108 16.24 26.33 47.16
N SER A 109 17.32 26.19 47.92
CA SER A 109 18.49 25.38 47.63
C SER A 109 18.24 23.92 48.04
N VAL A 110 18.46 22.94 47.16
CA VAL A 110 18.73 21.55 47.55
C VAL A 110 19.83 20.97 46.64
N ALA A 111 20.64 20.12 47.25
CA ALA A 111 22.00 19.77 46.94
C ALA A 111 22.26 19.03 45.61
N THR A 112 23.43 19.37 45.11
CA THR A 112 24.25 18.83 44.02
C THR A 112 24.54 17.33 44.15
N ILE A 113 24.29 16.54 43.09
CA ILE A 113 25.02 15.30 42.81
C ILE A 113 25.60 15.41 41.39
N LYS A 114 26.94 15.40 41.32
CA LYS A 114 27.75 15.47 40.10
C LYS A 114 27.72 14.12 39.36
N LYS A 115 27.56 14.16 38.02
CA LYS A 115 28.04 13.11 37.11
C LYS A 115 28.84 13.76 35.97
N PRO A 116 29.97 13.19 35.55
CA PRO A 116 30.85 13.79 34.56
C PRO A 116 30.42 13.47 33.13
N ASN A 117 30.74 14.41 32.25
CA ASN A 117 30.57 14.42 30.81
C ASN A 117 31.92 14.05 30.16
N PRO A 118 31.98 13.27 29.07
CA PRO A 118 33.10 13.32 28.15
C PRO A 118 32.74 14.08 26.87
N LYS A 119 33.56 15.09 26.59
CA LYS A 119 33.62 15.79 25.30
C LYS A 119 34.28 14.88 24.27
N SER A 120 33.78 14.89 23.04
CA SER A 120 34.56 14.59 21.85
C SER A 120 34.16 15.59 20.77
N SER A 121 35.15 16.32 20.27
CA SER A 121 35.07 17.33 19.23
C SER A 121 35.80 16.77 18.02
N GLY A 122 35.18 16.78 16.84
CA GLY A 122 35.84 16.44 15.59
C GLY A 122 35.14 17.16 14.45
N ASN A 123 35.89 18.03 13.78
CA ASN A 123 35.43 18.96 12.77
C ASN A 123 35.89 18.47 11.38
N GLY A 124 34.95 18.29 10.45
CA GLY A 124 35.08 18.48 8.99
C GLY A 124 35.90 17.51 8.14
N LYS A 125 35.26 16.87 7.14
CA LYS A 125 35.68 16.90 5.72
C LYS A 125 34.65 16.25 4.78
N GLN A 126 34.78 16.60 3.52
CA GLN A 126 33.92 16.34 2.36
C GLN A 126 33.63 14.84 2.14
N VAL A 127 32.42 14.56 1.63
CA VAL A 127 32.01 13.23 1.18
C VAL A 127 32.56 13.02 -0.24
N GLU A 128 33.62 12.22 -0.32
CA GLU A 128 34.09 11.56 -1.52
C GLU A 128 33.54 10.13 -1.50
N VAL A 129 32.98 9.71 -2.63
CA VAL A 129 32.40 8.39 -2.87
C VAL A 129 33.49 7.34 -2.69
N LEU A 130 33.29 6.39 -1.77
CA LEU A 130 34.15 5.21 -1.65
C LEU A 130 33.31 3.97 -1.37
N GLU A 131 33.61 2.96 -2.17
CA GLU A 131 33.00 1.65 -2.26
C GLU A 131 33.01 0.92 -0.92
N ALA A 132 31.95 0.15 -0.68
CA ALA A 132 31.75 -0.67 0.49
C ALA A 132 32.80 -1.78 0.54
N ASP A 133 33.70 -1.69 1.52
CA ASP A 133 34.55 -2.80 1.97
C ASP A 133 33.88 -3.44 3.19
N GLU A 134 33.69 -4.75 3.15
CA GLU A 134 33.12 -5.56 4.23
C GLU A 134 34.14 -5.68 5.38
N GLU A 135 33.98 -4.86 6.44
CA GLU A 135 34.68 -5.09 7.72
C GLU A 135 33.81 -5.87 8.70
N GLU A 136 34.21 -7.12 8.97
CA GLU A 136 33.77 -7.93 10.10
C GLU A 136 34.18 -7.25 11.42
N GLU A 137 33.22 -6.69 12.16
CA GLU A 137 33.47 -6.20 13.53
C GLU A 137 33.51 -7.37 14.55
N GLU A 138 34.65 -7.54 15.20
CA GLU A 138 34.91 -8.50 16.28
C GLU A 138 34.11 -8.20 17.56
N GLU A 139 33.17 -9.08 17.93
CA GLU A 139 32.34 -9.02 19.15
C GLU A 139 33.02 -9.59 20.43
N ASP A 140 34.29 -9.30 20.70
CA ASP A 140 35.01 -9.90 21.87
C ASP A 140 35.12 -9.02 23.14
N GLY A 141 34.32 -7.95 23.25
CA GLY A 141 34.46 -6.96 24.34
C GLY A 141 33.67 -7.22 25.64
N ILE A 142 32.63 -8.07 25.64
CA ILE A 142 31.62 -8.04 26.73
C ILE A 142 31.89 -9.09 27.82
N ALA A 143 32.58 -10.19 27.52
CA ALA A 143 32.82 -11.27 28.48
C ALA A 143 33.81 -10.90 29.61
N ALA A 144 34.72 -9.94 29.37
CA ALA A 144 35.74 -9.56 30.35
C ALA A 144 35.20 -8.72 31.53
N ALA A 145 34.08 -8.02 31.34
CA ALA A 145 33.51 -7.14 32.38
C ALA A 145 32.74 -7.92 33.46
N TYR A 146 32.12 -9.06 33.11
CA TYR A 146 31.29 -9.82 34.05
C TYR A 146 32.10 -10.58 35.11
N ASN A 147 33.34 -10.96 34.80
CA ASN A 147 34.20 -11.74 35.71
C ASN A 147 34.90 -10.90 36.81
N ARG A 148 34.88 -9.56 36.73
CA ARG A 148 35.55 -8.70 37.73
C ARG A 148 34.72 -8.40 38.97
N ALA A 149 33.38 -8.50 38.90
CA ALA A 149 32.49 -8.15 40.01
C ALA A 149 32.36 -9.24 41.09
N ASN A 150 32.75 -10.49 40.79
CA ASN A 150 32.61 -11.63 41.72
C ASN A 150 33.88 -11.97 42.51
N ALA A 151 34.99 -11.23 42.33
CA ALA A 151 36.27 -11.56 42.95
C ALA A 151 36.51 -10.93 44.34
N SER A 152 35.62 -10.08 44.87
CA SER A 152 35.93 -9.25 46.05
C SER A 152 35.34 -9.70 47.40
N ASN A 153 34.78 -10.90 47.52
CA ASN A 153 34.16 -11.37 48.78
C ASN A 153 34.84 -12.59 49.43
N ALA A 154 36.06 -12.93 49.04
CA ALA A 154 36.79 -14.08 49.58
C ALA A 154 37.86 -13.67 50.61
N ASP A 155 37.46 -13.10 51.74
CA ASP A 155 38.36 -13.01 52.91
C ASP A 155 37.57 -12.91 54.23
N LYS A 156 37.21 -14.07 54.78
CA LYS A 156 37.02 -14.26 56.23
C LYS A 156 37.00 -15.75 56.55
N ALA A 157 38.20 -16.29 56.75
CA ALA A 157 38.46 -17.63 57.24
C ALA A 157 37.85 -17.84 58.64
N ARG A 158 36.89 -18.76 58.76
CA ARG A 158 36.51 -19.41 60.01
C ARG A 158 36.71 -20.92 59.86
N LYS A 159 37.46 -21.48 60.82
CA LYS A 159 37.90 -22.89 60.90
C LYS A 159 36.72 -23.88 60.79
N PRO A 160 36.84 -25.00 60.05
CA PRO A 160 35.79 -25.98 59.96
C PRO A 160 35.89 -27.02 61.08
N THR A 161 34.78 -27.23 61.78
CA THR A 161 34.57 -28.35 62.70
C THR A 161 34.16 -29.58 61.88
N ALA A 162 35.03 -30.57 61.79
CA ALA A 162 34.79 -31.83 61.09
C ALA A 162 33.83 -32.72 61.90
N SER A 163 32.65 -33.04 61.34
CA SER A 163 31.89 -34.29 61.63
C SER A 163 30.45 -34.30 61.10
N ARG A 164 29.93 -33.24 60.45
CA ARG A 164 28.51 -33.20 60.01
C ARG A 164 28.31 -32.90 58.51
N GLN A 165 29.15 -33.47 57.64
CA GLN A 165 29.22 -33.13 56.20
C GLN A 165 28.68 -34.18 55.22
N GLN A 166 28.18 -35.34 55.66
CA GLN A 166 27.71 -36.37 54.71
C GLN A 166 26.21 -36.33 54.40
N GLN A 167 25.35 -35.76 55.27
CA GLN A 167 23.91 -35.70 55.00
C GLN A 167 23.44 -34.44 54.26
N SER A 168 24.25 -33.37 54.18
CA SER A 168 23.90 -32.16 53.42
C SER A 168 24.15 -32.30 51.92
N LYS A 169 25.03 -33.21 51.49
CA LYS A 169 25.41 -33.39 50.07
C LYS A 169 24.27 -33.92 49.19
N SER A 170 23.50 -34.90 49.66
CA SER A 170 22.38 -35.45 48.87
C SER A 170 21.24 -34.45 48.67
N THR A 171 20.98 -33.59 49.67
CA THR A 171 19.98 -32.51 49.54
C THR A 171 20.44 -31.37 48.64
N GLN A 172 21.76 -31.19 48.48
CA GLN A 172 22.32 -30.22 47.53
C GLN A 172 22.29 -30.77 46.10
N GLU A 173 22.63 -32.04 45.89
CA GLU A 173 22.55 -32.67 44.55
C GLU A 173 21.13 -32.65 43.99
N THR A 174 20.12 -32.95 44.81
CA THR A 174 18.72 -32.89 44.37
C THR A 174 18.25 -31.47 44.04
N LYS A 175 18.76 -30.44 44.73
CA LYS A 175 18.50 -29.03 44.39
C LYS A 175 19.18 -28.62 43.08
N LEU A 176 20.44 -29.01 42.89
CA LEU A 176 21.20 -28.73 41.67
C LEU A 176 20.60 -29.42 40.44
N LEU A 177 20.06 -30.64 40.59
CA LEU A 177 19.35 -31.33 39.51
C LEU A 177 18.06 -30.61 39.13
N LYS A 178 17.29 -30.11 40.10
CA LYS A 178 16.08 -29.32 39.85
C LYS A 178 16.39 -27.98 39.20
N GLU A 179 17.45 -27.32 39.63
CA GLU A 179 17.90 -26.06 39.04
C GLU A 179 18.41 -26.25 37.62
N ASN A 180 19.18 -27.31 37.35
CA ASN A 180 19.58 -27.67 35.97
C ASN A 180 18.37 -27.98 35.08
N ALA A 181 17.36 -28.67 35.60
CA ALA A 181 16.14 -28.94 34.83
C ALA A 181 15.41 -27.64 34.48
N ARG A 182 15.29 -26.72 35.45
CA ARG A 182 14.67 -25.40 35.24
C ARG A 182 15.45 -24.55 34.22
N LEU A 183 16.78 -24.52 34.32
CA LEU A 183 17.63 -23.79 33.39
C LEU A 183 17.53 -24.37 31.97
N LYS A 184 17.45 -25.69 31.81
CA LYS A 184 17.23 -26.33 30.51
C LYS A 184 15.88 -25.95 29.90
N GLU A 185 14.82 -25.90 30.69
CA GLU A 185 13.50 -25.46 30.25
C GLU A 185 13.51 -23.98 29.83
N GLU A 186 14.22 -23.12 30.56
CA GLU A 186 14.36 -21.70 30.23
C GLU A 186 15.16 -21.49 28.93
N VAL A 187 16.27 -22.21 28.76
CA VAL A 187 17.04 -22.22 27.49
C VAL A 187 16.18 -22.70 26.34
N GLN A 188 15.39 -23.76 26.53
CA GLN A 188 14.49 -24.27 25.50
C GLN A 188 13.43 -23.23 25.14
N ARG A 189 12.80 -22.57 26.12
CA ARG A 189 11.81 -21.52 25.91
C ARG A 189 12.39 -20.30 25.17
N LEU A 190 13.60 -19.86 25.54
CA LEU A 190 14.29 -18.78 24.85
C LEU A 190 14.66 -19.18 23.42
N SER A 191 15.10 -20.42 23.20
CA SER A 191 15.40 -20.92 21.85
C SER A 191 14.17 -20.97 20.96
N SER A 192 13.00 -21.39 21.47
CA SER A 192 11.74 -21.36 20.72
C SER A 192 11.31 -19.94 20.39
N HIS A 193 11.49 -19.00 21.33
CA HIS A 193 11.15 -17.59 21.09
C HIS A 193 12.06 -16.94 20.05
N LEU A 194 13.37 -17.27 20.05
CA LEU A 194 14.29 -16.82 19.01
C LEU A 194 13.92 -17.40 17.63
N ALA A 195 13.53 -18.67 17.57
CA ALA A 195 13.06 -19.29 16.32
C ALA A 195 11.79 -18.62 15.79
N ASP A 196 10.82 -18.33 16.67
CA ASP A 196 9.57 -17.62 16.31
C ASP A 196 9.85 -16.19 15.82
N MET A 197 10.76 -15.46 16.48
CA MET A 197 11.15 -14.12 16.05
C MET A 197 11.88 -14.14 14.70
N LYS A 198 12.75 -15.13 14.47
CA LYS A 198 13.43 -15.31 13.19
C LYS A 198 12.45 -15.59 12.06
N ALA A 199 11.47 -16.48 12.29
CA ALA A 199 10.42 -16.76 11.30
C ALA A 199 9.59 -15.52 10.96
N LYS A 200 9.23 -14.70 11.96
CA LYS A 200 8.52 -13.42 11.72
C LYS A 200 9.37 -12.39 10.97
N PHE A 201 10.68 -12.36 11.21
CA PHE A 201 11.59 -11.49 10.46
C PHE A 201 11.71 -11.94 9.00
N GLU A 202 11.82 -13.24 8.74
CA GLU A 202 11.81 -13.78 7.37
C GLU A 202 10.47 -13.51 6.66
N GLU A 203 9.34 -13.64 7.36
CA GLU A 203 8.03 -13.26 6.82
C GLU A 203 7.94 -11.76 6.51
N LEU A 204 8.45 -10.89 7.39
CA LEU A 204 8.53 -9.44 7.14
C LEU A 204 9.44 -9.10 5.96
N ILE A 205 10.55 -9.81 5.77
CA ILE A 205 11.44 -9.62 4.62
C ILE A 205 10.70 -10.03 3.34
N ASN A 206 9.97 -11.15 3.36
CA ASN A 206 9.18 -11.62 2.21
C ASN A 206 7.98 -10.70 1.91
N ILE A 207 7.35 -10.10 2.92
CA ILE A 207 6.30 -9.09 2.73
C ILE A 207 6.88 -7.80 2.12
N ARG A 208 8.15 -7.50 2.39
CA ARG A 208 8.83 -6.30 1.89
C ARG A 208 9.23 -6.42 0.42
N GLU A 209 9.36 -7.63 -0.12
CA GLU A 209 9.32 -7.89 -1.56
C GLU A 209 7.90 -7.64 -2.09
N THR A 210 7.49 -6.38 -2.02
CA THR A 210 6.17 -5.92 -2.41
C THR A 210 6.03 -6.03 -3.93
N GLU A 211 4.79 -6.20 -4.41
CA GLU A 211 4.43 -6.22 -5.83
C GLU A 211 5.16 -5.18 -6.71
N PRO A 212 5.39 -3.91 -6.28
CA PRO A 212 6.18 -2.96 -7.07
C PRO A 212 7.67 -3.34 -7.23
N GLU A 213 8.32 -3.99 -6.26
CA GLU A 213 9.71 -4.47 -6.42
C GLU A 213 9.78 -5.64 -7.39
N ALA A 214 8.77 -6.52 -7.38
CA ALA A 214 8.65 -7.60 -8.35
C ALA A 214 8.43 -7.05 -9.78
N LEU A 215 7.58 -6.03 -9.92
CA LEU A 215 7.31 -5.36 -11.19
C LEU A 215 8.54 -4.63 -11.71
N LEU A 216 9.32 -3.99 -10.82
CA LEU A 216 10.59 -3.36 -11.19
C LEU A 216 11.62 -4.40 -11.69
N ARG A 217 11.76 -5.55 -11.01
CA ARG A 217 12.63 -6.65 -11.48
C ARG A 217 12.19 -7.19 -12.84
N GLU A 218 10.88 -7.34 -13.07
CA GLU A 218 10.36 -7.78 -14.36
C GLU A 218 10.67 -6.77 -15.46
N GLN A 219 10.52 -5.47 -15.18
CA GLN A 219 10.88 -4.40 -16.09
C GLN A 219 12.38 -4.39 -16.42
N ASP A 220 13.25 -4.54 -15.41
CA ASP A 220 14.70 -4.64 -15.59
C ASP A 220 15.08 -5.86 -16.44
N ALA A 221 14.43 -7.02 -16.22
CA ALA A 221 14.65 -8.22 -17.02
C ALA A 221 14.22 -8.01 -18.49
N GLN A 222 13.12 -7.29 -18.73
CA GLN A 222 12.69 -6.92 -20.09
C GLN A 222 13.72 -6.01 -20.77
N PHE A 223 14.22 -4.97 -20.08
CA PHE A 223 15.24 -4.08 -20.63
C PHE A 223 16.56 -4.80 -20.92
N GLN A 224 17.01 -5.69 -20.03
CA GLN A 224 18.20 -6.50 -20.28
C GLN A 224 18.04 -7.38 -21.51
N THR A 225 16.85 -7.97 -21.71
CA THR A 225 16.56 -8.80 -22.89
C THR A 225 16.58 -7.97 -24.18
N GLN A 226 16.01 -6.75 -24.16
CA GLN A 226 16.05 -5.84 -25.30
C GLN A 226 17.48 -5.40 -25.63
N LEU A 227 18.27 -5.06 -24.60
CA LEU A 227 19.67 -4.68 -24.75
C LEU A 227 20.49 -5.81 -25.38
N GLN A 228 20.25 -7.06 -24.96
CA GLN A 228 20.92 -8.22 -25.53
C GLN A 228 20.51 -8.43 -27.00
N ALA A 229 19.23 -8.33 -27.33
CA ALA A 229 18.76 -8.44 -28.71
C ALA A 229 19.35 -7.35 -29.63
N GLN A 230 19.49 -6.11 -29.14
CA GLN A 230 20.16 -5.03 -29.87
C GLN A 230 21.65 -5.31 -30.09
N LYS A 231 22.35 -5.81 -29.07
CA LYS A 231 23.76 -6.22 -29.20
C LYS A 231 23.95 -7.34 -30.22
N ASP A 232 23.06 -8.33 -30.22
CA ASP A 232 23.09 -9.43 -31.19
C ASP A 232 22.84 -8.92 -32.61
N LEU A 233 21.89 -7.98 -32.80
CA LEU A 233 21.64 -7.35 -34.10
C LEU A 233 22.85 -6.53 -34.60
N ILE A 234 23.49 -5.76 -33.73
CA ILE A 234 24.71 -5.00 -34.07
C ILE A 234 25.83 -5.97 -34.47
N SER A 235 25.99 -7.07 -33.72
CA SER A 235 26.96 -8.12 -34.02
C SER A 235 26.71 -8.73 -35.41
N ASP A 236 25.46 -9.07 -35.72
CA ASP A 236 25.06 -9.63 -37.02
C ASP A 236 25.30 -8.63 -38.17
N LEU A 237 24.95 -7.35 -37.98
CA LEU A 237 25.22 -6.31 -38.98
C LEU A 237 26.72 -6.10 -39.20
N HIS A 238 27.52 -6.12 -38.14
CA HIS A 238 28.99 -6.09 -38.25
C HIS A 238 29.53 -7.32 -38.96
N ALA A 239 29.01 -8.52 -38.70
CA ALA A 239 29.38 -9.73 -39.41
C ALA A 239 29.04 -9.65 -40.91
N GLN A 240 27.87 -9.08 -41.25
CA GLN A 240 27.48 -8.84 -42.64
C GLN A 240 28.38 -7.80 -43.33
N LEU A 241 28.74 -6.72 -42.65
CA LEU A 241 29.67 -5.70 -43.16
C LEU A 241 31.06 -6.29 -43.39
N ALA A 242 31.60 -7.03 -42.43
CA ALA A 242 32.90 -7.71 -42.56
C ALA A 242 32.91 -8.72 -43.72
N LYS A 243 31.77 -9.37 -44.00
CA LYS A 243 31.63 -10.28 -45.16
C LYS A 243 31.57 -9.54 -46.50
N LYS A 244 31.02 -8.31 -46.53
CA LYS A 244 30.89 -7.49 -47.75
C LYS A 244 32.12 -6.64 -48.04
N GLU A 245 32.90 -6.26 -47.02
CA GLU A 245 34.12 -5.47 -47.16
C GLU A 245 35.14 -6.05 -48.17
N PRO A 246 35.45 -7.36 -48.22
CA PRO A 246 36.37 -7.90 -49.22
C PRO A 246 35.80 -7.84 -50.65
N LEU A 247 34.47 -7.93 -50.85
CA LEU A 247 33.87 -7.75 -52.18
C LEU A 247 34.07 -6.32 -52.70
N LEU A 248 34.04 -5.33 -51.80
CA LEU A 248 34.28 -3.93 -52.14
C LEU A 248 35.77 -3.67 -52.43
N ARG A 249 36.69 -4.38 -51.77
CA ARG A 249 38.14 -4.24 -52.01
C ARG A 249 38.61 -4.94 -53.30
N HIS A 250 38.01 -6.05 -53.71
CA HIS A 250 38.45 -6.83 -54.88
C HIS A 250 37.93 -6.34 -56.24
N THR A 251 36.92 -5.46 -56.28
CA THR A 251 36.42 -4.84 -57.54
C THR A 251 37.19 -3.57 -57.94
N SER A 252 38.16 -3.13 -57.13
CA SER A 252 39.02 -1.95 -57.37
C SER A 252 40.02 -2.11 -58.54
N GLY A 253 40.07 -3.25 -59.23
CA GLY A 253 41.08 -3.55 -60.26
C GLY A 253 40.74 -3.13 -61.69
N LYS A 254 39.51 -2.72 -62.01
CA LYS A 254 39.10 -2.25 -63.35
C LYS A 254 38.42 -0.88 -63.27
N ARG A 255 39.23 0.13 -62.96
CA ARG A 255 38.86 1.56 -63.03
C ARG A 255 38.77 1.99 -64.50
N ALA A 256 37.55 2.15 -65.03
CA ALA A 256 37.29 3.02 -66.20
C ALA A 256 35.80 3.24 -66.52
N ALA A 257 34.86 2.49 -65.91
CA ALA A 257 33.42 2.63 -66.20
C ALA A 257 32.57 3.10 -64.99
N ILE A 258 33.21 3.52 -63.89
CA ILE A 258 32.53 3.98 -62.64
C ILE A 258 32.86 5.46 -62.35
N ASN A 259 33.17 6.26 -63.38
CA ASN A 259 33.23 7.73 -63.27
C ASN A 259 32.00 8.42 -63.90
N LEU A 260 30.98 7.61 -64.18
CA LEU A 260 29.59 8.02 -64.46
C LEU A 260 28.65 7.31 -63.46
N LEU A 261 29.12 7.02 -62.23
CA LEU A 261 28.25 7.23 -61.08
C LEU A 261 28.18 8.76 -60.99
N THR A 262 27.08 9.23 -61.53
CA THR A 262 26.87 10.52 -62.16
C THR A 262 26.88 11.63 -61.12
N ARG A 263 27.32 12.84 -61.51
CA ARG A 263 27.15 14.06 -60.71
C ARG A 263 25.73 14.20 -60.14
N GLU A 264 24.74 13.68 -60.86
CA GLU A 264 23.34 13.57 -60.45
C GLU A 264 23.11 12.67 -59.23
N GLU A 265 23.76 11.51 -59.13
CA GLU A 265 23.66 10.63 -57.94
C GLU A 265 24.33 11.28 -56.71
N ALA A 266 25.45 11.98 -56.91
CA ALA A 266 26.07 12.75 -55.83
C ALA A 266 25.16 13.89 -55.35
N ASP A 267 24.49 14.58 -56.27
CA ASP A 267 23.52 15.65 -55.95
C ASP A 267 22.28 15.09 -55.23
N GLU A 268 21.80 13.89 -55.60
CA GLU A 268 20.73 13.17 -54.91
C GLU A 268 21.14 12.73 -53.50
N GLU A 269 22.35 12.19 -53.32
CA GLU A 269 22.88 11.85 -51.99
C GLU A 269 22.98 13.09 -51.11
N ILE A 270 23.48 14.21 -51.62
CA ILE A 270 23.55 15.47 -50.87
C ILE A 270 22.15 15.94 -50.45
N LYS A 271 21.15 15.84 -51.34
CA LYS A 271 19.75 16.16 -50.99
C LYS A 271 19.22 15.24 -49.90
N ASN A 272 19.47 13.94 -50.00
CA ASN A 272 19.06 12.96 -48.99
C ASN A 272 19.72 13.23 -47.64
N TYR A 273 21.02 13.56 -47.60
CA TYR A 273 21.71 13.93 -46.37
C TYR A 273 21.15 15.23 -45.77
N LYS A 274 20.81 16.23 -46.60
CA LYS A 274 20.17 17.46 -46.11
C LYS A 274 18.82 17.18 -45.45
N ILE A 275 18.00 16.31 -46.04
CA ILE A 275 16.72 15.88 -45.45
C ILE A 275 16.96 15.14 -44.13
N GLN A 276 17.91 14.21 -44.09
CA GLN A 276 18.25 13.50 -42.85
C GLN A 276 18.73 14.45 -41.75
N VAL A 277 19.57 15.44 -42.08
CA VAL A 277 20.01 16.45 -41.12
C VAL A 277 18.85 17.31 -40.63
N GLN A 278 17.90 17.68 -41.50
CA GLN A 278 16.70 18.40 -41.08
C GLN A 278 15.81 17.56 -40.15
N ASN A 279 15.59 16.28 -40.47
CA ASN A 279 14.81 15.37 -39.63
C ASN A 279 15.46 15.17 -38.26
N LEU A 280 16.78 14.97 -38.21
CA LEU A 280 17.53 14.85 -36.95
C LEU A 280 17.48 16.14 -36.12
N LYS A 281 17.53 17.32 -36.76
CA LYS A 281 17.34 18.60 -36.06
C LYS A 281 15.94 18.73 -35.47
N HIS A 282 14.91 18.27 -36.19
CA HIS A 282 13.54 18.26 -35.71
C HIS A 282 13.37 17.34 -34.49
N GLU A 283 13.85 16.09 -34.60
CA GLU A 283 13.82 15.10 -33.52
C GLU A 283 14.60 15.57 -32.28
N LEU A 284 15.75 16.23 -32.48
CA LEU A 284 16.51 16.84 -31.41
C LEU A 284 15.75 18.00 -30.73
N GLY A 285 14.99 18.78 -31.50
CA GLY A 285 14.10 19.82 -30.99
C GLY A 285 12.97 19.24 -30.12
N GLU A 286 12.31 18.17 -30.59
CA GLU A 286 11.24 17.49 -29.85
C GLU A 286 11.74 16.84 -28.57
N THR A 287 12.87 16.13 -28.63
CA THR A 287 13.48 15.51 -27.44
C THR A 287 13.89 16.56 -26.41
N LYS A 288 14.44 17.70 -26.84
CA LYS A 288 14.75 18.83 -25.94
C LYS A 288 13.49 19.40 -25.27
N ARG A 289 12.37 19.53 -26.00
CA ARG A 289 11.08 19.93 -25.42
C ARG A 289 10.57 18.92 -24.40
N VAL A 290 10.67 17.61 -24.67
CA VAL A 290 10.28 16.56 -23.73
C VAL A 290 11.14 16.58 -22.47
N VAL A 291 12.47 16.73 -22.61
CA VAL A 291 13.40 16.83 -21.47
C VAL A 291 13.05 18.03 -20.59
N THR A 292 12.89 19.22 -21.18
CA THR A 292 12.52 20.43 -20.42
C THR A 292 11.15 20.33 -19.74
N SER A 293 10.18 19.63 -20.33
CA SER A 293 8.90 19.34 -19.67
C SER A 293 9.10 18.45 -18.44
N LYS A 294 9.85 17.35 -18.59
CA LYS A 294 10.12 16.42 -17.48
C LYS A 294 10.94 17.07 -16.37
N GLU A 295 11.87 17.98 -16.69
CA GLU A 295 12.62 18.75 -15.70
C GLU A 295 11.70 19.63 -14.84
N LYS A 296 10.67 20.26 -15.44
CA LYS A 296 9.65 21.01 -14.70
C LYS A 296 8.80 20.12 -13.82
N ASP A 297 8.41 18.94 -14.30
CA ASP A 297 7.65 17.97 -13.51
C ASP A 297 8.48 17.47 -12.30
N ILE A 298 9.77 17.20 -12.51
CA ILE A 298 10.70 16.82 -11.43
C ILE A 298 10.82 17.96 -10.40
N GLU A 299 10.93 19.21 -10.84
CA GLU A 299 10.97 20.37 -9.94
C GLU A 299 9.68 20.49 -9.12
N GLY A 300 8.52 20.31 -9.76
CA GLY A 300 7.21 20.30 -9.10
C GLY A 300 7.10 19.20 -8.03
N LEU A 301 7.47 17.96 -8.36
CA LEU A 301 7.48 16.84 -7.41
C LEU A 301 8.47 17.06 -6.26
N GLN A 302 9.63 17.66 -6.54
CA GLN A 302 10.58 18.02 -5.48
C GLN A 302 10.04 19.08 -4.53
N GLN A 303 9.23 20.01 -5.03
CA GLN A 303 8.54 21.01 -4.20
C GLN A 303 7.45 20.35 -3.34
N GLU A 304 6.65 19.46 -3.90
CA GLU A 304 5.63 18.69 -3.18
C GLU A 304 6.26 17.84 -2.05
N ILE A 305 7.38 17.15 -2.33
CA ILE A 305 8.11 16.39 -1.30
C ILE A 305 8.59 17.30 -0.17
N LYS A 306 9.04 18.53 -0.48
CA LYS A 306 9.46 19.49 0.56
C LYS A 306 8.27 19.95 1.41
N GLU A 307 7.12 20.20 0.80
CA GLU A 307 5.88 20.58 1.48
C GLU A 307 5.38 19.47 2.40
N ILE A 308 5.26 18.24 1.92
CA ILE A 308 4.86 17.09 2.73
C ILE A 308 5.83 16.85 3.89
N ARG A 309 7.15 16.97 3.67
CA ARG A 309 8.15 16.88 4.75
C ARG A 309 7.99 17.99 5.78
N PHE A 310 7.62 19.19 5.33
CA PHE A 310 7.34 20.31 6.22
C PHE A 310 6.08 20.05 7.05
N GLU A 311 4.97 19.62 6.44
CA GLU A 311 3.73 19.24 7.13
C GLU A 311 3.93 18.09 8.14
N LEU A 312 4.69 17.07 7.74
CA LEU A 312 5.03 15.97 8.64
C LEU A 312 5.80 16.47 9.86
N LYS A 313 6.75 17.40 9.65
CA LYS A 313 7.53 17.98 10.75
C LYS A 313 6.65 18.82 11.67
N THR A 314 5.75 19.64 11.13
CA THR A 314 4.83 20.45 11.95
C THR A 314 3.85 19.58 12.72
N GLU A 315 3.36 18.48 12.15
CA GLU A 315 2.50 17.53 12.86
C GLU A 315 3.25 16.76 13.95
N ILE A 316 4.51 16.38 13.72
CA ILE A 316 5.37 15.80 14.77
C ILE A 316 5.59 16.81 15.91
N GLU A 317 5.85 18.08 15.60
CA GLU A 317 6.00 19.13 16.61
C GLU A 317 4.69 19.34 17.39
N ARG A 318 3.55 19.39 16.71
CA ARG A 318 2.22 19.44 17.32
C ARG A 318 1.97 18.23 18.22
N GLY A 319 2.24 17.02 17.74
CA GLY A 319 2.12 15.78 18.52
C GLY A 319 3.00 15.81 19.77
N LYS A 320 4.23 16.33 19.67
CA LYS A 320 5.11 16.54 20.84
C LYS A 320 4.52 17.55 21.82
N THR A 321 3.94 18.66 21.35
CA THR A 321 3.30 19.65 22.25
C THR A 321 2.06 19.08 22.96
N LEU A 322 1.29 18.24 22.27
CA LEU A 322 0.12 17.56 22.85
C LEU A 322 0.53 16.48 23.84
N ALA A 323 1.57 15.69 23.53
CA ALA A 323 2.11 14.67 24.42
C ALA A 323 2.79 15.27 25.67
N ALA A 324 3.43 16.45 25.53
CA ALA A 324 4.03 17.17 26.64
C ALA A 324 2.98 17.86 27.55
N ARG A 325 1.73 18.01 27.07
CA ARG A 325 0.64 18.52 27.90
C ARG A 325 0.29 17.45 28.93
N PRO A 326 0.49 17.69 30.24
CA PRO A 326 0.20 16.69 31.26
C PRO A 326 -1.28 16.30 31.15
N ALA A 327 -1.53 15.01 30.96
CA ALA A 327 -2.86 14.45 30.89
C ALA A 327 -3.64 14.92 32.12
N ALA A 328 -4.73 15.66 31.90
CA ALA A 328 -5.65 15.99 32.99
C ALA A 328 -6.10 14.67 33.64
N PRO A 329 -6.23 14.62 34.97
CA PRO A 329 -6.53 13.40 35.70
C PRO A 329 -7.79 12.75 35.12
N SER A 330 -7.57 11.54 34.60
CA SER A 330 -8.58 10.67 33.98
C SER A 330 -9.63 10.28 35.01
N SER A 331 -10.74 11.00 35.05
CA SER A 331 -11.99 10.47 35.58
C SER A 331 -12.67 9.68 34.46
N VAL A 332 -12.47 8.36 34.50
CA VAL A 332 -13.39 7.31 34.05
C VAL A 332 -14.23 7.68 32.82
N ASN A 333 -13.79 7.28 31.64
CA ASN A 333 -14.68 6.61 30.70
C ASN A 333 -13.91 5.62 29.82
N ARG A 334 -14.25 4.35 30.02
CA ARG A 334 -13.84 3.19 29.25
C ARG A 334 -14.52 3.24 27.87
N ASN A 335 -13.78 2.84 26.84
CA ASN A 335 -14.25 2.41 25.52
C ASN A 335 -14.81 3.49 24.58
N GLY A 336 -13.92 4.30 24.00
CA GLY A 336 -14.19 5.01 22.75
C GLY A 336 -13.24 4.51 21.65
N PRO A 337 -13.72 4.20 20.43
CA PRO A 337 -12.90 3.73 19.33
C PRO A 337 -11.95 4.84 18.87
N MET A 338 -10.85 4.40 18.27
CA MET A 338 -9.69 5.20 17.89
C MET A 338 -10.06 6.49 17.15
N ALA A 339 -9.36 7.56 17.54
CA ALA A 339 -9.29 8.85 16.90
C ALA A 339 -9.15 8.73 15.37
N SER A 340 -10.25 8.92 14.65
CA SER A 340 -10.24 9.32 13.25
C SER A 340 -10.44 10.84 13.21
N GLY A 341 -9.85 11.49 12.21
CA GLY A 341 -9.65 12.93 12.16
C GLY A 341 -10.93 13.76 12.29
N THR A 342 -10.76 15.07 12.43
CA THR A 342 -11.81 16.10 12.62
C THR A 342 -13.03 16.03 11.68
N ASN A 343 -13.02 15.22 10.63
CA ASN A 343 -14.17 14.92 9.76
C ASN A 343 -15.22 13.96 10.36
N GLU A 344 -14.88 13.23 11.43
CA GLU A 344 -15.79 12.24 12.05
C GLU A 344 -17.02 12.91 12.71
N VAL A 345 -16.84 14.11 13.27
CA VAL A 345 -17.92 14.87 13.93
C VAL A 345 -19.00 15.32 12.93
N GLN A 346 -18.61 15.69 11.71
CA GLN A 346 -19.56 16.04 10.66
C GLN A 346 -20.29 14.79 10.15
N SER A 347 -19.55 13.71 9.94
CA SER A 347 -20.09 12.42 9.48
C SER A 347 -21.13 11.86 10.46
N THR A 348 -20.90 12.00 11.77
CA THR A 348 -21.84 11.54 12.81
C THR A 348 -23.18 12.26 12.73
N LYS A 349 -23.20 13.58 12.47
CA LYS A 349 -24.45 14.35 12.33
C LYS A 349 -25.24 13.96 11.09
N VAL A 350 -24.52 13.70 9.99
CA VAL A 350 -25.12 13.25 8.74
C VAL A 350 -25.71 11.85 8.91
N ILE A 351 -24.99 10.93 9.55
CA ILE A 351 -25.49 9.59 9.89
C ILE A 351 -26.77 9.70 10.70
N ARG A 352 -26.78 10.50 11.78
CA ARG A 352 -27.98 10.71 12.60
C ARG A 352 -29.16 11.23 11.80
N LEU A 353 -28.94 12.17 10.89
CA LEU A 353 -30.01 12.67 10.01
C LEU A 353 -30.59 11.55 9.13
N TYR A 354 -29.73 10.66 8.58
CA TYR A 354 -30.22 9.51 7.82
C TYR A 354 -30.94 8.49 8.68
N GLU A 355 -30.47 8.26 9.91
CA GLU A 355 -31.14 7.39 10.89
C GLU A 355 -32.54 7.94 11.21
N ASP A 356 -32.66 9.24 11.48
CA ASP A 356 -33.94 9.91 11.76
C ASP A 356 -34.90 9.91 10.54
N LEU A 357 -34.38 9.99 9.31
CA LEU A 357 -35.20 10.01 8.09
C LEU A 357 -35.66 8.63 7.63
N THR A 358 -34.89 7.59 7.90
CA THR A 358 -35.16 6.23 7.40
C THR A 358 -35.63 5.26 8.46
N ASN A 359 -35.55 5.66 9.73
CA ASN A 359 -35.78 4.81 10.90
C ASN A 359 -34.87 3.56 10.92
N VAL A 360 -33.73 3.60 10.23
CA VAL A 360 -32.72 2.54 10.21
C VAL A 360 -31.49 3.02 10.98
N LEU A 361 -31.23 2.41 12.14
CA LEU A 361 -30.04 2.66 12.96
C LEU A 361 -28.90 1.70 12.55
N ILE A 362 -27.69 2.22 12.32
CA ILE A 362 -26.52 1.38 12.03
C ILE A 362 -25.67 1.22 13.29
N SER A 363 -25.86 0.10 13.99
CA SER A 363 -25.19 -0.17 15.27
C SER A 363 -23.73 -0.64 15.14
N GLY A 364 -23.33 -1.14 13.97
CA GLY A 364 -21.96 -1.62 13.76
C GLY A 364 -21.65 -1.91 12.30
N VAL A 365 -20.38 -1.70 11.94
CA VAL A 365 -19.86 -1.93 10.60
C VAL A 365 -18.65 -2.85 10.68
N LYS A 366 -18.61 -3.88 9.84
CA LYS A 366 -17.46 -4.78 9.70
C LYS A 366 -17.06 -4.86 8.23
N CYS A 367 -15.78 -4.65 7.95
CA CYS A 367 -15.20 -4.87 6.63
C CYS A 367 -14.39 -6.16 6.64
N ALA A 368 -14.63 -7.03 5.66
CA ALA A 368 -13.88 -8.27 5.47
C ALA A 368 -13.51 -8.41 4.00
N LYS A 369 -12.30 -8.90 3.70
CA LYS A 369 -11.93 -9.20 2.31
C LYS A 369 -12.50 -10.55 1.91
N ASN A 370 -13.15 -10.60 0.75
CA ASN A 370 -13.75 -11.82 0.22
C ASN A 370 -12.74 -12.68 -0.56
N THR A 371 -13.17 -13.85 -1.02
CA THR A 371 -12.34 -14.78 -1.81
C THR A 371 -11.87 -14.20 -3.14
N TYR A 372 -12.52 -13.14 -3.63
CA TYR A 372 -12.18 -12.44 -4.87
C TYR A 372 -11.30 -11.21 -4.63
N GLY A 373 -10.85 -10.99 -3.38
CA GLY A 373 -10.03 -9.83 -3.01
C GLY A 373 -10.80 -8.51 -2.89
N ALA A 374 -12.10 -8.51 -3.19
CA ALA A 374 -12.96 -7.34 -2.99
C ALA A 374 -13.39 -7.23 -1.52
N GLU A 375 -13.73 -6.02 -1.10
CA GLU A 375 -14.19 -5.75 0.26
C GLU A 375 -15.69 -6.06 0.38
N ASP A 376 -16.03 -6.95 1.31
CA ASP A 376 -17.39 -7.21 1.76
C ASP A 376 -17.67 -6.38 3.02
N TRP A 377 -18.75 -5.60 2.97
CA TRP A 377 -19.17 -4.76 4.09
C TRP A 377 -20.39 -5.36 4.76
N THR A 378 -20.33 -5.57 6.07
CA THR A 378 -21.45 -6.07 6.87
C THR A 378 -21.91 -4.99 7.84
N PHE A 379 -23.17 -4.58 7.70
CA PHE A 379 -23.83 -3.59 8.56
C PHE A 379 -24.79 -4.31 9.49
N ASN A 380 -24.72 -3.98 10.78
CA ASN A 380 -25.69 -4.40 11.78
C ASN A 380 -26.73 -3.32 11.96
N CYS A 381 -27.93 -3.56 11.44
CA CYS A 381 -29.00 -2.60 11.32
C CYS A 381 -30.12 -2.93 12.30
N VAL A 382 -30.73 -1.88 12.84
CA VAL A 382 -31.96 -1.96 13.63
C VAL A 382 -32.97 -1.06 12.96
N TYR A 383 -34.10 -1.60 12.53
CA TYR A 383 -35.21 -0.80 12.05
C TYR A 383 -36.24 -0.64 13.17
N THR A 384 -36.60 0.59 13.50
CA THR A 384 -37.58 0.90 14.55
C THR A 384 -38.79 1.59 13.94
N HIS A 385 -39.97 0.98 14.00
CA HIS A 385 -41.15 1.68 13.54
C HIS A 385 -41.59 2.70 14.59
N THR A 386 -41.57 3.98 14.26
CA THR A 386 -42.10 5.05 15.10
C THR A 386 -43.31 5.64 14.41
N ASP A 387 -44.51 5.41 14.96
CA ASP A 387 -45.69 6.15 14.55
C ASP A 387 -45.65 7.54 15.25
N PRO A 388 -45.47 8.64 14.51
CA PRO A 388 -45.47 9.98 15.10
C PRO A 388 -46.85 10.40 15.63
N LEU A 389 -47.95 9.73 15.23
CA LEU A 389 -49.31 10.08 15.62
C LEU A 389 -49.72 9.46 16.96
N GLN A 390 -49.11 8.34 17.36
CA GLN A 390 -49.43 7.64 18.61
C GLN A 390 -48.19 7.36 19.48
N PRO A 391 -47.47 8.39 19.97
CA PRO A 391 -46.27 8.17 20.78
C PRO A 391 -46.51 7.56 22.17
N GLU A 392 -47.76 7.56 22.68
CA GLU A 392 -48.03 7.22 24.09
C GLU A 392 -49.21 6.26 24.34
N LEU A 393 -49.99 5.87 23.34
CA LEU A 393 -51.28 5.23 23.64
C LEU A 393 -51.16 3.78 24.13
N ASP A 394 -50.12 3.03 23.71
CA ASP A 394 -50.11 1.58 23.93
C ASP A 394 -49.11 1.06 24.96
N GLY A 395 -48.25 1.91 25.54
CA GLY A 395 -47.32 1.57 26.62
C GLY A 395 -46.34 0.40 26.35
N GLY A 396 -46.41 -0.20 25.17
CA GLY A 396 -45.58 -1.30 24.72
C GLY A 396 -44.27 -0.80 24.09
N PRO A 397 -43.21 -1.63 24.10
CA PRO A 397 -42.02 -1.34 23.32
C PRO A 397 -42.39 -1.29 21.83
N SER A 398 -42.02 -0.21 21.14
CA SER A 398 -42.22 -0.11 19.70
C SER A 398 -41.56 -1.29 18.99
N PRO A 399 -42.24 -1.93 18.03
CA PRO A 399 -41.68 -3.07 17.32
C PRO A 399 -40.38 -2.67 16.61
N SER A 400 -39.33 -3.45 16.85
CA SER A 400 -38.03 -3.23 16.23
C SER A 400 -37.52 -4.51 15.59
N LEU A 401 -36.93 -4.41 14.40
CA LEU A 401 -36.33 -5.55 13.70
C LEU A 401 -34.81 -5.38 13.65
N ASN A 402 -34.09 -6.32 14.26
CA ASN A 402 -32.64 -6.43 14.13
C ASN A 402 -32.28 -7.27 12.89
N PHE A 403 -31.37 -6.80 12.04
CA PHE A 403 -30.94 -7.55 10.85
C PHE A 403 -29.52 -7.16 10.42
N LEU A 404 -28.90 -8.05 9.64
CA LEU A 404 -27.63 -7.81 8.98
C LEU A 404 -27.85 -7.53 7.49
N LEU A 405 -27.16 -6.51 6.99
CA LEU A 405 -26.97 -6.27 5.56
C LEU A 405 -25.52 -6.54 5.20
N ARG A 406 -25.28 -7.55 4.36
CA ARG A 406 -23.95 -7.85 3.85
C ARG A 406 -23.86 -7.50 2.38
N PHE A 407 -23.09 -6.47 2.06
CA PHE A 407 -22.76 -6.04 0.71
C PHE A 407 -21.62 -6.92 0.19
N CYS A 408 -21.91 -7.73 -0.82
CA CYS A 408 -20.98 -8.64 -1.45
C CYS A 408 -20.83 -8.30 -2.93
N ASN A 409 -19.63 -8.55 -3.45
CA ASN A 409 -19.34 -8.47 -4.88
C ASN A 409 -19.26 -9.89 -5.44
N GLU A 410 -20.32 -10.35 -6.09
CA GLU A 410 -20.43 -11.71 -6.61
C GLU A 410 -20.39 -11.72 -8.14
N PRO A 411 -19.81 -12.79 -8.75
CA PRO A 411 -19.92 -12.96 -10.19
C PRO A 411 -21.40 -13.18 -10.57
N PRO A 412 -21.86 -12.62 -11.70
CA PRO A 412 -23.18 -12.91 -12.27
C PRO A 412 -23.57 -14.38 -12.18
N ALA A 413 -24.81 -14.62 -11.76
CA ALA A 413 -25.35 -15.95 -11.49
C ALA A 413 -25.08 -16.91 -12.66
N GLY A 414 -24.46 -18.06 -12.36
CA GLY A 414 -24.18 -19.12 -13.33
C GLY A 414 -22.85 -18.98 -14.10
N GLN A 415 -22.02 -17.97 -13.80
CA GLN A 415 -20.71 -17.82 -14.45
C GLN A 415 -19.55 -18.03 -13.46
N PRO A 416 -18.55 -18.87 -13.78
CA PRO A 416 -17.37 -18.99 -12.96
C PRO A 416 -16.56 -17.69 -12.99
N TYR A 417 -16.00 -17.31 -11.84
CA TYR A 417 -15.18 -16.12 -11.72
C TYR A 417 -13.98 -16.15 -12.69
N LYS A 418 -13.78 -15.03 -13.39
CA LYS A 418 -12.60 -14.78 -14.24
C LYS A 418 -11.96 -13.46 -13.82
N PRO A 419 -10.63 -13.39 -13.66
CA PRO A 419 -9.94 -12.13 -13.43
C PRO A 419 -10.31 -11.09 -14.50
N GLY A 420 -10.69 -9.87 -14.07
CA GLY A 420 -11.16 -8.79 -14.96
C GLY A 420 -12.66 -8.79 -15.27
N MET A 421 -13.43 -9.73 -14.73
CA MET A 421 -14.89 -9.73 -14.84
C MET A 421 -15.52 -8.67 -13.94
N LYS A 422 -16.52 -7.94 -14.46
CA LYS A 422 -17.31 -7.00 -13.65
C LYS A 422 -18.16 -7.80 -12.64
N LEU A 423 -17.89 -7.60 -11.35
CA LEU A 423 -18.67 -8.17 -10.26
C LEU A 423 -19.99 -7.40 -10.12
N THR A 424 -21.05 -8.10 -9.73
CA THR A 424 -22.35 -7.50 -9.43
C THR A 424 -22.47 -7.28 -7.93
N GLU A 425 -22.90 -6.09 -7.52
CA GLU A 425 -23.14 -5.75 -6.11
C GLU A 425 -24.47 -6.36 -5.65
N ILE A 426 -24.37 -7.40 -4.80
CA ILE A 426 -25.50 -8.12 -4.20
C ILE A 426 -25.52 -7.82 -2.71
N ILE A 427 -26.70 -7.59 -2.16
CA ILE A 427 -26.94 -7.39 -0.73
C ILE A 427 -27.62 -8.64 -0.18
N HIS A 428 -27.01 -9.25 0.83
CA HIS A 428 -27.61 -10.34 1.60
C HIS A 428 -28.26 -9.79 2.86
N PHE A 429 -29.56 -9.98 2.98
CA PHE A 429 -30.36 -9.67 4.16
C PHE A 429 -30.46 -10.89 5.06
N GLN A 430 -30.17 -10.72 6.34
CA GLN A 430 -30.32 -11.77 7.35
C GLN A 430 -30.97 -11.21 8.60
N PRO A 431 -32.22 -11.60 8.94
CA PRO A 431 -32.84 -11.17 10.18
C PRO A 431 -32.11 -11.80 11.37
N LEU A 432 -31.99 -11.04 12.46
CA LEU A 432 -31.36 -11.44 13.71
C LEU A 432 -32.39 -11.47 14.83
N GLU A 433 -32.14 -12.34 15.81
CA GLU A 433 -32.88 -12.36 17.09
C GLU A 433 -34.40 -12.56 16.97
N LEU A 434 -34.88 -13.14 15.87
CA LEU A 434 -36.30 -13.47 15.69
C LEU A 434 -36.83 -14.41 16.78
N ASP A 435 -35.97 -15.17 17.43
CA ASP A 435 -36.30 -16.05 18.55
C ASP A 435 -36.72 -15.31 19.83
N LYS A 436 -36.44 -14.01 19.93
CA LYS A 436 -36.80 -13.17 21.08
C LYS A 436 -38.10 -12.39 20.88
N GLU A 437 -38.61 -12.35 19.65
CA GLU A 437 -39.82 -11.60 19.28
C GLU A 437 -41.09 -12.44 19.43
N THR A 438 -42.25 -11.77 19.45
CA THR A 438 -43.54 -12.46 19.54
C THR A 438 -43.85 -13.23 18.24
N PRO A 439 -44.50 -14.40 18.31
CA PRO A 439 -44.81 -15.19 17.11
C PRO A 439 -45.72 -14.44 16.13
N GLU A 440 -46.62 -13.60 16.63
CA GLU A 440 -47.49 -12.72 15.83
C GLU A 440 -46.67 -11.74 14.99
N PHE A 441 -45.64 -11.14 15.60
CA PHE A 441 -44.71 -10.25 14.92
C PHE A 441 -43.93 -10.98 13.80
N ILE A 442 -43.44 -12.19 14.10
CA ILE A 442 -42.70 -13.02 13.12
C ILE A 442 -43.59 -13.41 11.94
N GLU A 443 -44.88 -13.66 12.18
CA GLU A 443 -45.84 -13.96 11.12
C GLU A 443 -46.09 -12.73 10.23
N LYS A 444 -46.27 -11.56 10.84
CA LYS A 444 -46.46 -10.26 10.15
C LYS A 444 -45.29 -9.90 9.23
N LEU A 445 -44.05 -10.26 9.59
CA LEU A 445 -42.86 -10.04 8.75
C LEU A 445 -42.92 -10.73 7.38
N GLY A 446 -43.77 -11.75 7.20
CA GLY A 446 -43.95 -12.41 5.90
C GLY A 446 -42.66 -13.05 5.38
N PHE A 447 -42.13 -12.57 4.25
CA PHE A 447 -40.87 -13.07 3.68
C PHE A 447 -39.61 -12.54 4.39
N LEU A 448 -39.72 -11.42 5.12
CA LEU A 448 -38.60 -10.79 5.84
C LEU A 448 -38.11 -11.64 7.01
N LYS A 449 -38.87 -12.65 7.44
CA LYS A 449 -38.41 -13.62 8.46
C LYS A 449 -37.32 -14.57 7.97
N ASN A 450 -37.11 -14.68 6.66
CA ASN A 450 -36.11 -15.56 6.07
C ASN A 450 -34.93 -14.75 5.50
N PRO A 451 -33.69 -15.27 5.52
CA PRO A 451 -32.58 -14.66 4.81
C PRO A 451 -32.81 -14.69 3.29
N PHE A 452 -32.50 -13.60 2.61
CA PHE A 452 -32.58 -13.50 1.15
C PHE A 452 -31.56 -12.52 0.59
N SER A 453 -31.36 -12.55 -0.73
CA SER A 453 -30.38 -11.72 -1.43
C SER A 453 -31.05 -10.94 -2.54
N PHE A 454 -30.64 -9.71 -2.76
CA PHE A 454 -31.19 -8.84 -3.79
C PHE A 454 -30.14 -7.87 -4.34
N ASN A 455 -30.40 -7.26 -5.49
CA ASN A 455 -29.45 -6.33 -6.10
C ASN A 455 -29.44 -4.99 -5.35
N LYS A 456 -28.29 -4.31 -5.26
CA LYS A 456 -28.20 -3.01 -4.58
C LYS A 456 -29.26 -1.97 -4.99
N GLY A 457 -29.65 -1.97 -6.27
CA GLY A 457 -30.70 -1.07 -6.78
C GLY A 457 -32.08 -1.28 -6.15
N GLN A 458 -32.32 -2.42 -5.49
CA GLN A 458 -33.58 -2.74 -4.80
C GLN A 458 -33.54 -2.41 -3.29
N LEU A 459 -32.48 -1.75 -2.79
CA LEU A 459 -32.37 -1.39 -1.37
C LEU A 459 -33.49 -0.44 -0.92
N ALA A 460 -33.91 0.50 -1.77
CA ALA A 460 -35.04 1.38 -1.46
C ALA A 460 -36.36 0.61 -1.33
N LEU A 461 -36.54 -0.45 -2.12
CA LEU A 461 -37.71 -1.33 -2.04
C LEU A 461 -37.72 -2.12 -0.72
N LEU A 462 -36.55 -2.56 -0.23
CA LEU A 462 -36.43 -3.20 1.08
C LEU A 462 -36.91 -2.27 2.20
N VAL A 463 -36.44 -1.02 2.23
CA VAL A 463 -36.83 -0.05 3.27
C VAL A 463 -38.34 0.23 3.22
N LYS A 464 -38.89 0.40 2.01
CA LYS A 464 -40.35 0.54 1.83
C LYS A 464 -41.11 -0.68 2.33
N THR A 465 -40.64 -1.88 2.01
CA THR A 465 -41.27 -3.13 2.49
C THR A 465 -41.18 -3.24 4.01
N LEU A 466 -40.05 -2.85 4.63
CA LEU A 466 -39.90 -2.82 6.08
C LEU A 466 -40.90 -1.84 6.72
N SER A 467 -41.08 -0.66 6.13
CA SER A 467 -42.08 0.29 6.62
C SER A 467 -43.51 -0.18 6.47
N GLU A 468 -43.85 -0.86 5.37
CA GLU A 468 -45.21 -1.41 5.13
C GLU A 468 -45.50 -2.65 5.98
N ALA A 469 -44.50 -3.48 6.25
CA ALA A 469 -44.68 -4.68 7.07
C ALA A 469 -44.79 -4.37 8.58
N LEU A 470 -44.15 -3.28 9.03
CA LEU A 470 -44.08 -2.89 10.44
C LEU A 470 -45.01 -1.75 10.81
N GLY A 471 -45.25 -0.81 9.88
CA GLY A 471 -46.34 0.14 10.00
C GLY A 471 -47.63 -0.63 9.83
N ASP A 472 -48.39 -0.73 10.91
CA ASP A 472 -49.66 -1.41 10.93
C ASP A 472 -50.48 -0.99 9.71
N SER A 473 -50.71 -1.93 8.81
CA SER A 473 -51.86 -1.88 7.91
C SER A 473 -53.12 -2.10 8.75
N ASP A 474 -53.31 -1.25 9.76
CA ASP A 474 -54.62 -0.99 10.38
C ASP A 474 -55.45 -0.15 9.40
N ASP A 475 -55.38 -0.51 8.10
CA ASP A 475 -56.41 -0.25 7.10
C ASP A 475 -57.60 -1.18 7.40
N GLY A 476 -57.90 -1.39 8.68
CA GLY A 476 -59.04 -2.12 9.15
C GLY A 476 -60.28 -1.39 8.71
N ASP A 477 -60.87 -1.87 7.62
CA ASP A 477 -62.31 -2.07 7.50
C ASP A 477 -63.21 -0.87 7.88
N ASP A 478 -62.79 0.37 7.60
CA ASP A 478 -63.65 1.56 7.67
C ASP A 478 -64.60 1.65 6.43
N ASP A 479 -64.73 0.58 5.64
CA ASP A 479 -65.53 0.53 4.41
C ASP A 479 -66.99 0.04 4.60
N ASP A 480 -67.46 -0.25 5.81
CA ASP A 480 -68.72 -1.01 6.00
C ASP A 480 -69.84 -0.36 6.85
N ASP A 481 -69.92 0.97 7.00
CA ASP A 481 -71.01 1.60 7.80
C ASP A 481 -71.72 2.84 7.20
N ASP A 482 -71.62 3.10 5.89
CA ASP A 482 -72.31 4.24 5.22
C ASP A 482 -73.44 3.83 4.25
N ASP A 483 -74.08 2.68 4.49
CA ASP A 483 -75.17 2.16 3.63
C ASP A 483 -76.49 1.91 4.37
N MET A 484 -76.92 2.83 5.25
CA MET A 484 -78.33 2.95 5.64
C MET A 484 -78.74 4.38 6.02
N GLU A 485 -79.03 5.22 5.01
CA GLU A 485 -80.17 6.15 5.04
C GLU A 485 -80.37 6.81 3.66
N THR A 486 -81.26 6.28 2.83
CA THR A 486 -82.34 7.06 2.16
C THR A 486 -83.34 6.18 1.40
#